data_AF-A0AAP8GGU5-F1
#
_entry.id   AF-A0AAP8GGU5-F1
#
_cell.length_a   1.000
_cell.length_b   1.000
_cell.length_c   1.000
_cell.angle_alpha   90.00
_cell.angle_beta   90.00
_cell.angle_gamma   90.00
#
_symmetry.space_group_name_H-M   'P 1'
#
loop_
_entity.id
_entity.type
_entity.pdbx_description
1 polymer ?
#
loop_
_entity_poly.entity_id
_entity_poly.type
_entity_poly.pdbx_seq_one_letter_code
_entity_poly.pdbx_strand_id
1 'polypeptide(L)'
;GNGHIIFQLGHGLFGVRDKEGNFSEGLFKEVAQLSNVRAFELKLAQGAKTRGGHMEAEKVNEEIAKIRNVEPYKTINSPNRYEFIHNAEDLIRFVDQLQQLGQKPVGFKIVVSKVSEIETLVRTMVELDKYPSFITIDGGEGGTGATFQELQDGVG
;
A
#
# COMPACT_ATOMS: atom_id res chain seq x y z
N GLY A 1 -3.70 -22.65 -0.52
CA GLY A 1 -5.14 -22.61 -0.84
C GLY A 1 -5.35 -21.73 -2.06
N ASN A 2 -6.25 -22.10 -2.96
CA ASN A 2 -6.51 -21.43 -4.24
C ASN A 2 -7.42 -20.19 -4.11
N GLY A 3 -7.29 -19.42 -3.04
CA GLY A 3 -8.10 -18.22 -2.83
C GLY A 3 -7.65 -17.09 -3.75
N HIS A 4 -8.60 -16.38 -4.38
CA HIS A 4 -8.30 -15.15 -5.09
C HIS A 4 -8.03 -14.02 -4.10
N ILE A 5 -6.95 -13.27 -4.32
CA ILE A 5 -6.50 -12.22 -3.40
C ILE A 5 -6.30 -10.89 -4.11
N ILE A 6 -6.50 -9.81 -3.36
CA ILE A 6 -5.99 -8.48 -3.69
C ILE A 6 -4.67 -8.33 -2.94
N PHE A 7 -3.58 -8.11 -3.65
CA PHE A 7 -2.27 -7.89 -3.03
C PHE A 7 -2.15 -6.42 -2.62
N GLN A 8 -2.00 -6.16 -1.32
CA GLN A 8 -1.84 -4.80 -0.82
C GLN A 8 -0.38 -4.38 -0.82
N LEU A 9 -0.10 -3.28 -1.51
CA LEU A 9 1.16 -2.55 -1.38
C LEU A 9 0.98 -1.55 -0.24
N GLY A 10 1.75 -1.72 0.83
CA GLY A 10 1.88 -0.72 1.91
C GLY A 10 3.18 0.06 1.78
N HIS A 11 3.38 1.07 2.64
CA HIS A 11 4.58 1.93 2.62
C HIS A 11 5.90 1.17 2.74
N GLY A 12 5.90 0.00 3.41
CA GLY A 12 7.07 -0.85 3.53
C GLY A 12 7.38 -1.69 2.29
N LEU A 13 6.50 -1.70 1.28
CA LEU A 13 6.63 -2.41 -0.01
C LEU A 13 7.03 -3.89 0.10
N PHE A 14 6.72 -4.53 1.22
CA PHE A 14 7.15 -5.91 1.48
C PHE A 14 6.64 -6.87 0.40
N GLY A 15 7.53 -7.75 -0.05
CA GLY A 15 7.28 -8.68 -1.15
C GLY A 15 7.53 -8.11 -2.55
N VAL A 16 7.62 -6.78 -2.69
CA VAL A 16 7.88 -6.09 -3.98
C VAL A 16 8.94 -4.98 -3.84
N ARG A 17 9.79 -5.08 -2.80
CA ARG A 17 10.90 -4.17 -2.53
C ARG A 17 12.24 -4.83 -2.76
N ASP A 18 13.25 -4.03 -3.09
CA ASP A 18 14.65 -4.45 -3.00
C ASP A 18 15.17 -4.48 -1.54
N LYS A 19 16.46 -4.78 -1.38
CA LYS A 19 17.12 -4.85 -0.07
C LYS A 19 17.29 -3.48 0.58
N GLU A 20 17.27 -2.40 -0.19
CA GLU A 20 17.38 -1.01 0.28
C GLU A 20 16.02 -0.47 0.72
N GLY A 21 14.93 -1.04 0.21
CA GLY A 21 13.55 -0.64 0.50
C GLY A 21 12.83 0.08 -0.61
N ASN A 22 13.45 0.19 -1.78
CA ASN A 22 12.82 0.79 -2.93
C ASN A 22 11.90 -0.21 -3.63
N PHE A 23 10.94 0.30 -4.39
CA PHE A 23 10.09 -0.52 -5.23
C PHE A 23 10.92 -1.27 -6.29
N SER A 24 10.70 -2.57 -6.44
CA SER A 24 11.35 -3.41 -7.43
C SER A 24 10.34 -3.88 -8.48
N GLU A 25 10.49 -3.38 -9.71
CA GLU A 25 9.62 -3.78 -10.83
C GLU A 25 9.69 -5.28 -11.12
N GLY A 26 10.88 -5.89 -10.97
CA GLY A 26 11.09 -7.32 -11.19
C GLY A 26 10.28 -8.16 -10.21
N LEU A 27 10.41 -7.87 -8.91
CA LEU A 27 9.67 -8.58 -7.87
C LEU A 27 8.16 -8.33 -7.98
N PHE A 28 7.76 -7.11 -8.33
CA PHE A 28 6.35 -6.82 -8.60
C PHE A 28 5.79 -7.68 -9.75
N LYS A 29 6.53 -7.80 -10.87
CA LYS A 29 6.14 -8.65 -12.01
C LYS A 29 6.02 -10.13 -11.61
N GLU A 30 6.94 -10.63 -10.79
CA GLU A 30 6.86 -12.01 -10.26
C GLU A 30 5.57 -12.22 -9.46
N VAL A 31 5.23 -11.30 -8.55
CA VAL A 31 3.96 -11.35 -7.80
C VAL A 31 2.76 -11.22 -8.73
N ALA A 32 2.85 -10.37 -9.76
CA ALA A 32 1.80 -10.19 -10.75
C ALA A 32 1.59 -11.42 -11.65
N GLN A 33 2.55 -12.32 -11.77
CA GLN A 33 2.36 -13.58 -12.50
C GLN A 33 1.63 -14.66 -11.67
N LEU A 34 1.52 -14.47 -10.36
CA LEU A 34 0.80 -15.40 -9.50
C LEU A 34 -0.69 -15.43 -9.87
N SER A 35 -1.19 -16.62 -10.19
CA SER A 35 -2.56 -16.83 -10.70
C SER A 35 -3.64 -16.51 -9.67
N ASN A 36 -3.30 -16.57 -8.38
CA ASN A 36 -4.20 -16.25 -7.28
C ASN A 36 -4.31 -14.74 -7.01
N VAL A 37 -3.33 -13.93 -7.40
CA VAL A 37 -3.41 -12.45 -7.28
C VAL A 37 -4.33 -11.94 -8.40
N ARG A 38 -5.46 -11.33 -8.05
CA ARG A 38 -6.43 -10.82 -9.03
C ARG A 38 -6.38 -9.31 -9.23
N ALA A 39 -5.89 -8.58 -8.23
CA ALA A 39 -5.72 -7.13 -8.29
C ALA A 39 -4.64 -6.67 -7.30
N PHE A 40 -4.22 -5.43 -7.45
CA PHE A 40 -3.32 -4.74 -6.54
C PHE A 40 -3.99 -3.53 -5.93
N GLU A 41 -3.72 -3.26 -4.65
CA GLU A 41 -4.24 -2.09 -3.96
C GLU A 41 -3.10 -1.35 -3.25
N LEU A 42 -2.86 -0.09 -3.64
CA LEU A 42 -1.98 0.80 -2.89
C LEU A 42 -2.68 1.30 -1.64
N LYS A 43 -2.07 1.12 -0.48
CA LYS A 43 -2.58 1.60 0.79
C LYS A 43 -1.94 2.94 1.14
N LEU A 44 -2.69 4.04 1.00
CA LEU A 44 -2.18 5.40 1.28
C LEU A 44 -2.29 5.76 2.75
N ALA A 45 -3.45 5.51 3.35
CA ALA A 45 -3.73 5.78 4.75
C ALA A 45 -4.28 4.52 5.45
N GLN A 46 -4.08 4.46 6.77
CA GLN A 46 -4.81 3.57 7.66
C GLN A 46 -5.37 4.43 8.80
N GLY A 47 -6.70 4.53 8.89
CA GLY A 47 -7.41 5.50 9.74
C GLY A 47 -7.04 5.51 11.23
N ALA A 48 -6.37 4.48 11.73
CA ALA A 48 -6.10 4.32 13.15
C ALA A 48 -4.61 4.30 13.57
N LYS A 49 -3.63 4.59 12.69
CA LYS A 49 -2.21 4.60 13.10
C LYS A 49 -1.44 5.86 12.70
N THR A 50 -0.76 6.46 13.68
CA THR A 50 0.18 7.58 13.53
C THR A 50 1.58 7.16 13.04
N ARG A 51 1.89 5.85 13.09
CA ARG A 51 3.17 5.27 12.64
C ARG A 51 2.93 4.12 11.64
N GLY A 52 3.84 3.96 10.69
CA GLY A 52 3.90 2.82 9.78
C GLY A 52 4.03 1.49 10.51
N GLY A 53 3.85 0.39 9.78
CA GLY A 53 3.93 -0.97 10.34
C GLY A 53 5.26 -1.24 11.05
N HIS A 54 5.20 -1.81 12.24
CA HIS A 54 6.35 -2.21 13.04
C HIS A 54 6.29 -3.71 13.36
N MET A 55 7.41 -4.40 13.27
CA MET A 55 7.52 -5.81 13.63
C MET A 55 8.90 -6.10 14.22
N GLU A 56 8.89 -6.67 15.42
CA GLU A 56 10.09 -6.99 16.18
C GLU A 56 10.91 -8.12 15.54
N ALA A 57 12.23 -8.06 15.74
CA ALA A 57 13.22 -9.01 15.24
C ALA A 57 12.82 -10.48 15.45
N GLU A 58 12.36 -10.82 16.64
CA GLU A 58 11.96 -12.19 17.02
C GLU A 58 10.82 -12.75 16.17
N LYS A 59 9.96 -11.86 15.62
CA LYS A 59 8.85 -12.22 14.72
C LYS A 59 9.29 -12.26 13.26
N VAL A 60 10.50 -11.82 12.92
CA VAL A 60 11.04 -11.82 11.55
C VAL A 60 11.85 -13.11 11.34
N ASN A 61 11.20 -14.26 11.48
CA ASN A 61 11.85 -15.55 11.19
C ASN A 61 12.24 -15.66 9.70
N GLU A 62 12.99 -16.71 9.34
CA GLU A 62 13.49 -16.90 7.97
C GLU A 62 12.37 -16.91 6.91
N GLU A 63 11.23 -17.54 7.21
CA GLU A 63 10.08 -17.59 6.31
C GLU A 63 9.51 -16.19 6.07
N ILE A 64 9.26 -15.42 7.13
CA ILE A 64 8.74 -14.06 7.04
C ILE A 64 9.74 -13.14 6.36
N ALA A 65 11.03 -13.29 6.65
CA ALA A 65 12.10 -12.53 6.03
C ALA A 65 12.13 -12.76 4.52
N LYS A 66 12.01 -14.02 4.09
CA LYS A 66 11.94 -14.39 2.67
C LYS A 66 10.70 -13.80 1.99
N ILE A 67 9.51 -13.94 2.60
CA ILE A 67 8.26 -13.40 2.05
C ILE A 67 8.31 -11.88 1.91
N ARG A 68 8.91 -11.19 2.89
CA ARG A 68 8.99 -9.72 2.92
C ARG A 68 10.22 -9.15 2.19
N ASN A 69 11.11 -10.02 1.71
CA ASN A 69 12.42 -9.71 1.14
C ASN A 69 13.32 -8.87 2.07
N VAL A 70 13.30 -9.13 3.38
CA VAL A 70 14.13 -8.46 4.39
C VAL A 70 15.16 -9.43 4.99
N GLU A 71 16.01 -8.93 5.88
CA GLU A 71 16.93 -9.78 6.65
C GLU A 71 16.20 -10.49 7.80
N PRO A 72 16.49 -11.79 8.05
CA PRO A 72 15.93 -12.51 9.17
C PRO A 72 16.46 -11.98 10.50
N TYR A 73 15.62 -12.06 11.53
CA TYR A 73 15.92 -11.66 12.90
C TYR A 73 16.34 -10.20 13.06
N LYS A 74 15.90 -9.31 12.15
CA LYS A 74 16.05 -7.86 12.27
C LYS A 74 14.69 -7.19 12.38
N THR A 75 14.57 -6.26 13.34
CA THR A 75 13.37 -5.44 13.49
C THR A 75 13.12 -4.63 12.22
N ILE A 76 11.87 -4.62 11.75
CA ILE A 76 11.47 -3.87 10.56
C ILE A 76 10.51 -2.74 10.93
N ASN A 77 10.77 -1.58 10.33
CA ASN A 77 9.95 -0.39 10.45
C ASN A 77 9.54 0.04 9.04
N SER A 78 8.24 0.16 8.81
CA SER A 78 7.73 0.74 7.57
C SER A 78 7.75 2.27 7.69
N PRO A 79 8.06 2.99 6.61
CA PRO A 79 7.80 4.43 6.54
C PRO A 79 6.34 4.75 6.81
N ASN A 80 6.05 6.01 7.19
CA ASN A 80 4.68 6.49 7.40
C ASN A 80 3.96 6.85 6.07
N ARG A 81 4.72 6.98 4.99
CA ARG A 81 4.28 7.41 3.66
C ARG A 81 5.22 6.83 2.61
N TYR A 82 4.76 6.68 1.38
CA TYR A 82 5.66 6.34 0.27
C TYR A 82 6.65 7.49 0.06
N GLU A 83 7.93 7.17 -0.07
CA GLU A 83 8.97 8.20 -0.23
C GLU A 83 8.91 8.89 -1.59
N PHE A 84 8.24 8.29 -2.56
CA PHE A 84 8.15 8.76 -3.96
C PHE A 84 6.73 9.21 -4.35
N ILE A 85 5.77 9.23 -3.42
CA ILE A 85 4.41 9.75 -3.67
C ILE A 85 4.19 10.96 -2.78
N HIS A 86 4.29 12.15 -3.36
CA HIS A 86 4.14 13.43 -2.65
C HIS A 86 2.83 14.13 -2.97
N ASN A 87 2.23 13.82 -4.11
CA ASN A 87 1.02 14.48 -4.61
C ASN A 87 0.14 13.52 -5.42
N ALA A 88 -1.00 14.01 -5.91
CA ALA A 88 -1.94 13.23 -6.71
C ALA A 88 -1.34 12.77 -8.04
N GLU A 89 -0.46 13.56 -8.67
CA GLU A 89 0.18 13.19 -9.93
C GLU A 89 1.11 11.99 -9.74
N ASP A 90 1.96 12.01 -8.72
CA ASP A 90 2.83 10.88 -8.39
C ASP A 90 2.02 9.60 -8.16
N LEU A 91 0.91 9.71 -7.42
CA LEU A 91 0.00 8.60 -7.16
C LEU A 91 -0.56 8.02 -8.45
N ILE A 92 -1.14 8.86 -9.31
CA ILE A 92 -1.79 8.40 -10.54
C ILE A 92 -0.76 7.83 -11.52
N ARG A 93 0.42 8.44 -11.63
CA ARG A 93 1.52 7.89 -12.46
C ARG A 93 1.99 6.54 -11.94
N PHE A 94 2.08 6.37 -10.62
CA PHE A 94 2.50 5.09 -10.05
C PHE A 94 1.42 4.01 -10.24
N VAL A 95 0.14 4.33 -10.07
CA VAL A 95 -0.96 3.39 -10.35
C VAL A 95 -0.92 2.91 -11.80
N ASP A 96 -0.76 3.84 -12.75
CA ASP A 96 -0.62 3.52 -14.18
C ASP A 96 0.60 2.64 -14.46
N GLN A 97 1.76 2.95 -13.85
CA GLN A 97 2.95 2.10 -13.95
C GLN A 97 2.67 0.68 -13.45
N LEU A 98 1.99 0.51 -12.31
CA LEU A 98 1.63 -0.81 -11.79
C LEU A 98 0.65 -1.55 -12.70
N GLN A 99 -0.32 -0.86 -13.31
CA GLN A 99 -1.24 -1.46 -14.29
C GLN A 99 -0.48 -1.99 -15.50
N GLN A 100 0.46 -1.20 -16.04
CA GLN A 100 1.29 -1.59 -17.20
C GLN A 100 2.26 -2.73 -16.88
N LEU A 101 2.89 -2.71 -15.71
CA LEU A 101 3.82 -3.76 -15.31
C LEU A 101 3.09 -5.07 -14.97
N GLY A 102 1.93 -4.97 -14.31
CA GLY A 102 1.23 -6.10 -13.74
C GLY A 102 0.14 -6.70 -14.64
N GLN A 103 -0.31 -5.95 -15.65
CA GLN A 103 -1.42 -6.32 -16.54
C GLN A 103 -2.66 -6.81 -15.77
N LYS A 104 -2.91 -6.19 -14.61
CA LYS A 104 -3.97 -6.53 -13.66
C LYS A 104 -4.62 -5.25 -13.13
N PRO A 105 -5.88 -5.30 -12.65
CA PRO A 105 -6.51 -4.17 -12.00
C PRO A 105 -5.66 -3.63 -10.85
N VAL A 106 -5.46 -2.32 -10.81
CA VAL A 106 -4.77 -1.63 -9.71
C VAL A 106 -5.66 -0.51 -9.22
N GLY A 107 -5.84 -0.45 -7.91
CA GLY A 107 -6.52 0.63 -7.23
C GLY A 107 -5.72 1.15 -6.07
N PHE A 108 -6.31 2.07 -5.33
CA PHE A 108 -5.74 2.57 -4.09
C PHE A 108 -6.82 2.80 -3.05
N LYS A 109 -6.40 2.78 -1.79
CA LYS A 109 -7.23 3.00 -0.62
C LYS A 109 -6.92 4.36 0.01
N ILE A 110 -7.96 5.15 0.19
CA ILE A 110 -7.92 6.47 0.84
C ILE A 110 -8.86 6.53 2.05
N VAL A 111 -8.50 7.38 3.00
CA VAL A 111 -9.43 7.91 4.00
C VAL A 111 -9.73 9.34 3.58
N VAL A 112 -11.01 9.69 3.44
CA VAL A 112 -11.39 11.01 2.95
C VAL A 112 -11.53 11.95 4.13
N SER A 113 -10.69 12.99 4.17
CA SER A 113 -10.76 14.02 5.21
C SER A 113 -11.31 15.34 4.69
N LYS A 114 -11.08 15.69 3.41
CA LYS A 114 -11.54 16.93 2.80
C LYS A 114 -12.03 16.70 1.36
N VAL A 115 -13.11 17.38 0.98
CA VAL A 115 -13.66 17.31 -0.39
C VAL A 115 -12.66 17.82 -1.43
N SER A 116 -11.90 18.87 -1.12
CA SER A 116 -10.90 19.46 -2.03
C SER A 116 -9.77 18.50 -2.44
N GLU A 117 -9.46 17.50 -1.60
CA GLU A 117 -8.48 16.47 -1.92
C GLU A 117 -9.01 15.53 -3.00
N ILE A 118 -10.31 15.19 -2.96
CA ILE A 118 -10.98 14.39 -3.99
C ILE A 118 -11.08 15.17 -5.30
N GLU A 119 -11.45 16.44 -5.25
CA GLU A 119 -11.51 17.29 -6.46
C GLU A 119 -10.14 17.39 -7.14
N THR A 120 -9.07 17.51 -6.35
CA THR A 120 -7.70 17.53 -6.87
C THR A 120 -7.33 16.22 -7.51
N LEU A 121 -7.63 15.10 -6.85
CA LEU A 121 -7.39 13.77 -7.36
C LEU A 121 -8.11 13.51 -8.69
N VAL A 122 -9.40 13.85 -8.77
CA VAL A 122 -10.21 13.69 -9.99
C VAL A 122 -9.68 14.57 -11.12
N ARG A 123 -9.34 15.83 -10.84
CA ARG A 123 -8.76 16.73 -11.85
C ARG A 123 -7.45 16.18 -12.38
N THR A 124 -6.57 15.69 -11.52
CA THR A 124 -5.30 15.07 -11.92
C THR A 124 -5.50 13.82 -12.78
N MET A 125 -6.49 12.97 -12.48
CA MET A 125 -6.82 11.83 -13.34
C MET A 125 -7.22 12.27 -14.75
N VAL A 126 -8.04 13.32 -14.87
CA VAL A 126 -8.48 13.86 -16.16
C VAL A 126 -7.33 14.53 -16.91
N GLU A 127 -6.50 15.31 -16.23
CA GLU A 127 -5.33 15.98 -16.84
C GLU A 127 -4.30 14.98 -17.37
N LEU A 128 -4.10 13.86 -16.67
CA LEU A 128 -3.15 12.82 -17.08
C LEU A 128 -3.75 11.78 -18.03
N ASP A 129 -5.07 11.77 -18.22
CA ASP A 129 -5.84 10.72 -18.91
C ASP A 129 -5.51 9.31 -18.39
N LYS A 130 -5.48 9.17 -17.06
CA LYS A 130 -5.08 7.95 -16.35
C LYS A 130 -5.97 7.69 -15.16
N TYR A 131 -6.43 6.45 -15.03
CA TYR A 131 -7.46 6.09 -14.07
C TYR A 131 -7.14 4.79 -13.32
N PRO A 132 -7.26 4.76 -11.98
CA PRO A 132 -7.24 3.51 -11.25
C PRO A 132 -8.41 2.62 -11.68
N SER A 133 -8.23 1.31 -11.58
CA SER A 133 -9.31 0.36 -11.84
C SER A 133 -10.38 0.40 -10.75
N PHE A 134 -10.02 0.81 -9.54
CA PHE A 134 -10.95 1.01 -8.41
C PHE A 134 -10.35 1.96 -7.38
N ILE A 135 -11.21 2.57 -6.57
CA ILE A 135 -10.82 3.38 -5.41
C ILE A 135 -11.56 2.83 -4.20
N THR A 136 -10.83 2.43 -3.17
CA THR A 136 -11.41 2.00 -1.90
C THR A 136 -11.46 3.19 -0.95
N ILE A 137 -12.65 3.51 -0.44
CA ILE A 137 -12.86 4.56 0.55
C ILE A 137 -13.03 3.89 1.91
N ASP A 138 -12.13 4.19 2.85
CA ASP A 138 -12.17 3.69 4.21
C ASP A 138 -12.69 4.77 5.17
N GLY A 139 -13.50 4.37 6.14
CA GLY A 139 -14.03 5.26 7.17
C GLY A 139 -12.98 5.60 8.23
N GLY A 140 -13.10 6.75 8.89
CA GLY A 140 -12.21 7.15 9.99
C GLY A 140 -12.19 6.16 11.17
N GLU A 141 -13.21 5.31 11.29
CA GLU A 141 -13.41 4.33 12.37
C GLU A 141 -12.74 2.96 12.12
N GLY A 142 -11.98 2.81 11.03
CA GLY A 142 -11.37 1.54 10.62
C GLY A 142 -10.42 0.94 11.65
N GLY A 143 -10.85 -0.11 12.36
CA GLY A 143 -10.06 -0.82 13.38
C GLY A 143 -8.78 -1.47 12.85
N THR A 144 -7.75 -1.57 13.70
CA THR A 144 -6.50 -2.30 13.40
C THR A 144 -6.17 -3.28 14.51
N GLY A 145 -5.60 -4.43 14.14
CA GLY A 145 -5.17 -5.48 15.09
C GLY A 145 -3.96 -5.12 15.97
N ALA A 146 -3.48 -3.86 15.97
CA ALA A 146 -2.40 -3.40 16.84
C ALA A 146 -2.49 -1.88 17.05
N THR A 147 -3.63 -1.40 17.56
CA THR A 147 -3.79 -0.01 18.01
C THR A 147 -3.99 0.03 19.51
N PHE A 148 -3.33 0.99 20.17
CA PHE A 148 -3.63 1.37 21.55
C PHE A 148 -5.04 1.97 21.61
N GLN A 149 -5.79 1.63 22.66
CA GLN A 149 -7.19 2.00 22.88
C GLN A 149 -7.46 3.52 22.88
N GLU A 150 -6.45 4.38 23.01
CA GLU A 150 -6.63 5.82 23.21
C GLU A 150 -6.98 6.62 21.94
N LEU A 151 -6.83 6.05 20.74
CA LEU A 151 -7.15 6.76 19.47
C LEU A 151 -8.60 6.57 18.99
N GLN A 152 -9.42 5.76 19.69
CA GLN A 152 -10.83 5.60 19.35
C GLN A 152 -11.70 6.83 19.72
N ASP A 153 -11.25 7.68 20.64
CA ASP A 153 -12.10 8.72 21.24
C ASP A 153 -11.84 10.14 20.72
N GLY A 154 -11.03 10.31 19.66
CA GLY A 154 -10.53 11.63 19.24
C GLY A 154 -11.16 12.26 17.99
N VAL A 155 -12.08 11.59 17.29
CA VAL A 155 -12.67 12.08 16.04
C VAL A 155 -14.19 12.22 16.18
N GLY A 156 -14.60 13.30 16.84
CA GLY A 156 -15.94 13.89 16.77
C GLY A 156 -15.86 15.28 16.14
#